data_AF-A0A7C3V853-F1
#
_entry.id   AF-A0A7C3V853-F1
#
_cell.length_a   1.000
_cell.length_b   1.000
_cell.length_c   1.000
_cell.angle_alpha   90.00
_cell.angle_beta   90.00
_cell.angle_gamma   90.00
#
_symmetry.space_group_name_H-M   'P 1'
#
loop_
_entity.id
_entity.type
_entity.pdbx_description
1 polymer ?
#
loop_
_entity_poly.entity_id
_entity_poly.type
_entity_poly.pdbx_seq_one_letter_code
_entity_poly.pdbx_strand_id
1 'polypeptide(L)' 'MEDQINIVGAGPAGLTAAIVLAQHGYKPSVYEMSPDVGHRMNGDFQGLENWSGDKDV' A
#
# COMPACT_ATOMS: atom_id res chain seq x y z
N MET A 1 -6.96 -25.33 -9.85
CA MET A 1 -7.26 -24.07 -9.14
C MET A 1 -6.24 -23.08 -9.64
N GLU A 2 -6.66 -21.97 -10.24
CA GLU A 2 -5.70 -20.88 -10.50
C GLU A 2 -5.20 -20.39 -9.14
N ASP A 3 -3.88 -20.30 -8.99
CA ASP A 3 -3.28 -19.75 -7.77
C ASP A 3 -3.64 -18.26 -7.68
N GLN A 4 -4.63 -17.93 -6.85
CA GLN A 4 -5.09 -16.57 -6.65
C GLN A 4 -4.09 -15.82 -5.76
N ILE A 5 -3.57 -14.70 -6.26
CA ILE A 5 -2.61 -13.87 -5.52
C ILE A 5 -3.39 -12.85 -4.68
N ASN A 6 -3.27 -12.98 -3.36
CA ASN A 6 -3.94 -12.11 -2.40
C ASN A 6 -2.92 -11.24 -1.67
N ILE A 7 -3.16 -9.94 -1.63
CA ILE A 7 -2.32 -8.94 -0.97
C ILE A 7 -3.11 -8.35 0.19
N VAL A 8 -2.54 -8.39 1.40
CA VAL A 8 -3.13 -7.81 2.61
C VAL A 8 -2.49 -6.45 2.88
N GLY A 9 -3.32 -5.40 2.90
CA GLY A 9 -2.94 -4.00 3.10
C GLY A 9 -2.88 -3.21 1.79
N ALA A 10 -3.63 -2.11 1.71
CA ALA A 10 -3.64 -1.14 0.60
C ALA A 10 -2.79 0.12 0.91
N GLY A 11 -1.67 -0.08 1.60
CA GLY A 11 -0.62 0.93 1.72
C GLY A 11 0.27 0.99 0.46
N PRO A 12 1.25 1.91 0.42
CA PRO A 12 2.14 2.06 -0.74
C PRO A 12 2.79 0.75 -1.19
N ALA A 13 3.31 -0.05 -0.25
CA ALA A 13 3.95 -1.33 -0.58
C ALA A 13 2.98 -2.34 -1.21
N GLY A 14 1.77 -2.48 -0.67
CA GLY A 14 0.76 -3.42 -1.18
C GLY A 14 0.23 -3.01 -2.55
N LEU A 15 -0.03 -1.71 -2.75
CA LEU A 15 -0.44 -1.18 -4.04
C LEU A 15 0.68 -1.30 -5.09
N THR A 16 1.94 -1.02 -4.73
CA THR A 16 3.08 -1.23 -5.63
C THR A 16 3.21 -2.70 -6.03
N ALA A 17 3.08 -3.63 -5.08
CA ALA A 17 3.10 -5.06 -5.39
C ALA A 17 1.98 -5.45 -6.37
N ALA A 18 0.76 -4.96 -6.14
CA ALA A 18 -0.39 -5.22 -7.01
C ALA A 18 -0.17 -4.67 -8.44
N ILE A 19 0.39 -3.47 -8.56
CA ILE A 19 0.72 -2.85 -9.85
C ILE A 19 1.73 -3.69 -10.61
N VAL A 20 2.83 -4.09 -9.96
CA VAL A 20 3.89 -4.91 -10.59
C VAL A 20 3.33 -6.25 -11.05
N LEU A 21 2.51 -6.91 -10.23
CA LEU A 21 1.88 -8.18 -10.59
C LEU A 21 0.90 -8.02 -11.77
N ALA A 22 0.06 -6.98 -11.76
CA ALA A 22 -0.86 -6.70 -12.85
C ALA A 22 -0.12 -6.44 -14.17
N GLN A 23 1.02 -5.73 -14.14
CA GLN A 23 1.87 -5.50 -15.32
C GLN A 23 2.46 -6.80 -15.90
N HIS A 24 2.60 -7.85 -15.09
CA HIS A 24 3.10 -9.16 -15.53
C HIS A 24 1.97 -10.16 -15.86
N GLY A 25 0.73 -9.70 -16.01
CA GLY A 25 -0.39 -10.52 -16.45
C GLY A 25 -1.11 -11.29 -15.34
N TYR A 26 -0.75 -11.06 -14.07
CA TYR A 26 -1.46 -11.62 -12.93
C TYR A 26 -2.72 -10.81 -12.59
N LYS A 27 -3.64 -11.44 -11.86
CA LYS A 27 -4.87 -10.80 -11.34
C LYS A 27 -4.86 -10.75 -9.81
N PRO A 28 -4.04 -9.89 -9.18
CA PRO A 28 -3.98 -9.81 -7.72
C PRO A 28 -5.25 -9.19 -7.15
N SER A 29 -5.67 -9.67 -5.97
CA SER A 29 -6.72 -9.04 -5.15
C SER A 29 -6.08 -8.38 -3.93
N VAL A 30 -6.37 -7.09 -3.71
CA VAL A 30 -5.88 -6.33 -2.55
C VAL A 30 -7.00 -6.16 -1.54
N TYR A 31 -6.71 -6.45 -0.28
CA TYR A 31 -7.65 -6.33 0.83
C TYR A 31 -7.15 -5.30 1.84
N GLU A 32 -8.01 -4.36 2.21
CA GLU A 32 -7.72 -3.34 3.22
C GLU A 32 -8.82 -3.37 4.28
N MET A 33 -8.42 -3.19 5.54
CA MET A 33 -9.36 -3.13 6.66
C MET A 33 -10.03 -1.75 6.76
N SER A 34 -9.29 -0.69 6.41
CA SER A 34 -9.79 0.67 6.31
C SER A 34 -10.84 0.82 5.19
N PRO A 35 -11.84 1.71 5.34
CA PRO A 35 -12.79 2.01 4.27
C PRO A 35 -12.13 2.63 3.03
N ASP A 36 -10.96 3.25 3.19
CA ASP A 36 -10.19 3.89 2.11
C ASP A 36 -8.71 3.48 2.12
N VAL A 37 -8.06 3.60 0.96
CA VAL A 37 -6.64 3.28 0.74
C VAL A 37 -5.71 4.45 1.05
N GLY A 38 -4.41 4.19 1.21
CA GLY A 38 -3.39 5.26 1.28
C GLY A 38 -3.26 5.98 2.63
N HIS A 39 -4.10 5.70 3.62
CA HIS A 39 -3.95 6.21 4.97
C HIS A 39 -2.97 5.31 5.77
N ARG A 40 -1.79 5.83 6.14
CA ARG A 40 -0.99 5.21 7.19
C ARG A 40 -1.41 5.77 8.54
N MET A 41 -1.36 4.92 9.58
CA MET A 41 -1.55 5.21 11.01
C MET A 41 -2.32 6.52 11.31
N ASN A 42 -3.64 6.41 11.52
CA ASN A 42 -4.51 7.50 11.95
C ASN A 42 -4.75 8.64 10.94
N GLY A 43 -4.59 8.39 9.64
CA GLY A 43 -4.92 9.37 8.60
C GLY A 43 -3.86 10.44 8.40
N ASP A 44 -2.68 10.23 8.98
CA ASP A 44 -1.59 11.18 8.85
C ASP A 44 -0.79 10.93 7.56
N PHE A 45 -0.45 12.02 6.86
CA PHE A 45 0.41 12.00 5.67
C PHE A 45 1.90 11.97 6.03
N GLN A 46 2.24 11.77 7.32
CA GLN A 46 3.60 11.73 7.86
C GLN A 46 4.61 10.86 7.09
N GLY A 47 4.16 9.89 6.29
CA GLY A 47 5.04 9.10 5.40
C GLY A 47 5.47 9.77 4.09
N LEU A 48 4.91 10.93 3.74
CA LEU A 48 5.32 11.79 2.62
C LEU A 48 6.14 13.01 3.08
N GLU A 49 6.24 13.24 4.37
CA GLU A 49 7.09 14.31 4.89
C GLU A 49 8.55 13.84 4.85
N ASN A 50 9.37 14.63 4.18
CA ASN A 50 10.80 14.43 4.13
C ASN A 50 11.35 14.67 5.55
N TRP A 51 11.78 13.60 6.23
CA TRP A 51 12.39 13.63 7.57
C TRP A 51 13.80 14.25 7.49
N SER A 52 13.84 15.51 7.08
CA SER A 52 15.04 16.30 6.77
C SER A 52 15.04 17.65 7.49
N GLY A 53 14.27 17.75 8.58
CA GLY A 53 14.34 18.88 9.50
C GLY A 53 15.39 18.64 10.58
N ASP A 54 16.03 19.70 11.07
CA ASP A 54 17.01 19.63 12.16
C ASP A 54 16.42 19.21 13.52
N LYS A 55 15.10 19.03 13.61
CA LYS A 55 14.39 18.55 14.80
C LYS A 55 13.28 17.58 14.44
N ASP A 56 13.28 16.45 15.13
CA ASP A 56 12.18 15.50 15.14
C ASP A 56 10.96 16.11 15.84
N VAL A 57 9.78 15.97 15.22
CA VAL A 57 8.47 16.17 15.84
C VAL A 57 7.75 14.84 15.98
#